data_AF-A0A9X2RR42-F1
#
_entry.id   AF-A0A9X2RR42-F1
#
_cell.length_a   1.000
_cell.length_b   1.000
_cell.length_c   1.000
_cell.angle_alpha   90.00
_cell.angle_beta   90.00
_cell.angle_gamma   90.00
#
_symmetry.space_group_name_H-M   'P 1'
#
loop_
_entity.id
_entity.type
_entity.pdbx_description
1 polymer ?
#
loop_
_entity_poly.entity_id
_entity_poly.type
_entity_poly.pdbx_seq_one_letter_code
_entity_poly.pdbx_strand_id
1 'polypeptide(L)'
;MRRICSKAQLTLSAGRMDMGAGNVYLPLVFTNKGSTTCTLTGYPGVSLRDSGGAGIGAPATRRGPTRSTVSLPPGGRASAALHTLNEGTTDTPCRRTAERIRVYPPDSFDAMNVSVRSFRVCGGVFEVEAMRSGTGG
;
A
#
# COMPACT_ATOMS: atom_id res chain seq x y z
N MET A 1 -19.33 -19.03 -2.62
CA MET A 1 -18.08 -19.14 -1.84
C MET A 1 -17.17 -17.98 -2.21
N ARG A 2 -16.85 -17.09 -1.27
CA ARG A 2 -16.02 -15.91 -1.51
C ARG A 2 -14.55 -16.35 -1.54
N ARG A 3 -13.86 -16.22 -2.69
CA ARG A 3 -12.43 -16.55 -2.80
C ARG A 3 -11.58 -15.36 -2.39
N ILE A 4 -10.62 -15.55 -1.50
CA ILE A 4 -9.62 -14.54 -1.14
C ILE A 4 -8.60 -14.47 -2.27
N CYS A 5 -8.14 -13.27 -2.63
CA CYS A 5 -7.09 -13.13 -3.64
C CYS A 5 -5.77 -13.66 -3.11
N SER A 6 -5.17 -14.63 -3.81
CA SER A 6 -3.81 -15.09 -3.51
C SER A 6 -2.78 -14.16 -4.15
N LYS A 7 -1.56 -14.11 -3.59
CA LYS A 7 -0.43 -13.38 -4.20
C LYS A 7 -0.12 -13.84 -5.62
N ALA A 8 -0.35 -15.12 -5.94
CA ALA A 8 -0.16 -15.65 -7.30
C ALA A 8 -1.13 -15.04 -8.33
N GLN A 9 -2.32 -14.60 -7.90
CA GLN A 9 -3.32 -13.97 -8.76
C GLN A 9 -3.16 -12.45 -8.86
N LEU A 10 -2.28 -11.84 -8.06
CA LEU A 10 -2.16 -10.39 -7.99
C LEU A 10 -0.88 -9.91 -8.66
N THR A 11 -0.95 -8.74 -9.28
CA THR A 11 0.21 -7.86 -9.48
C THR A 11 0.04 -6.62 -8.61
N LEU A 12 1.17 -6.01 -8.27
CA LEU A 12 1.23 -4.81 -7.43
C LEU A 12 2.02 -3.73 -8.17
N SER A 13 1.49 -2.52 -8.18
CA SER A 13 2.18 -1.32 -8.64
C SER A 13 1.93 -0.15 -7.69
N ALA A 14 2.81 0.85 -7.76
CA ALA A 14 2.62 2.13 -7.09
C ALA A 14 1.92 3.07 -8.08
N GLY A 15 0.86 3.72 -7.63
CA GLY A 15 0.15 4.75 -8.37
C GLY A 15 0.95 6.06 -8.42
N ARG A 16 0.31 7.10 -8.97
CA ARG A 16 0.87 8.46 -8.89
C ARG A 16 0.80 8.94 -7.44
N MET A 17 1.92 9.45 -6.97
CA MET A 17 1.98 10.12 -5.68
C MET A 17 1.22 11.44 -5.78
N ASP A 18 0.32 11.68 -4.83
CA ASP A 18 -0.38 12.95 -4.67
C ASP A 18 0.20 13.68 -3.45
N MET A 19 0.47 14.96 -3.59
CA MET A 19 1.14 15.79 -2.59
C MET A 19 0.41 17.12 -2.49
N GLY A 20 -0.16 17.42 -1.33
CA GLY A 20 -0.97 18.62 -1.16
C GLY A 20 -1.33 18.90 0.29
N ALA A 21 -1.44 20.18 0.64
CA ALA A 21 -1.83 20.64 1.98
C ALA A 21 -1.06 19.96 3.14
N GLY A 22 0.25 19.72 2.96
CA GLY A 22 1.08 19.06 3.99
C GLY A 22 1.03 17.52 4.00
N ASN A 23 0.24 16.90 3.12
CA ASN A 23 0.05 15.45 3.06
C ASN A 23 0.64 14.87 1.78
N VAL A 24 1.00 13.58 1.86
CA VAL A 24 1.47 12.76 0.75
C VAL A 24 0.68 11.46 0.75
N TYR A 25 0.05 11.16 -0.38
CA TYR A 25 -0.67 9.91 -0.61
C TYR A 25 -0.02 9.11 -1.74
N LEU A 26 0.23 7.82 -1.51
CA LEU A 26 0.74 6.91 -2.53
C LEU A 26 -0.17 5.68 -2.65
N PRO A 27 -0.98 5.59 -3.72
CA PRO A 27 -1.83 4.43 -3.96
C PRO A 27 -0.99 3.17 -4.23
N LEU A 28 -1.24 2.09 -3.49
CA LEU A 28 -0.76 0.75 -3.81
C LEU A 28 -1.85 0.03 -4.60
N VAL A 29 -1.62 -0.22 -5.88
CA VAL A 29 -2.63 -0.75 -6.81
C VAL A 29 -2.42 -2.25 -7.00
N PHE A 30 -3.45 -3.01 -6.67
CA PHE A 30 -3.55 -4.44 -6.87
C PHE A 30 -4.37 -4.71 -8.13
N THR A 31 -3.84 -5.53 -9.04
CA THR A 31 -4.58 -6.00 -10.23
C THR A 31 -4.73 -7.51 -10.16
N ASN A 32 -5.95 -8.01 -10.36
CA ASN A 32 -6.17 -9.45 -10.52
C ASN A 32 -5.76 -9.88 -11.93
N LYS A 33 -4.62 -10.57 -12.03
CA LYS A 33 -4.13 -11.18 -13.28
C LYS A 33 -4.57 -12.63 -13.47
N GLY A 34 -5.35 -13.17 -12.53
CA GLY A 34 -5.94 -14.51 -12.63
C GLY A 34 -7.17 -14.53 -13.53
N SER A 35 -7.74 -15.72 -13.72
CA SER A 35 -8.94 -15.97 -14.54
C SER A 35 -10.25 -16.01 -13.74
N THR A 36 -10.19 -15.85 -12.41
CA THR A 36 -11.37 -15.92 -11.54
C THR A 36 -11.48 -14.68 -10.65
N THR A 37 -12.71 -14.27 -10.35
CA THR A 37 -12.99 -13.23 -9.35
C THR A 37 -12.51 -13.66 -7.96
N CYS A 38 -11.83 -12.77 -7.27
CA CYS A 38 -11.40 -12.93 -5.89
C CYS A 38 -11.75 -11.67 -5.07
N THR A 39 -11.44 -11.67 -3.78
CA THR A 39 -11.77 -10.54 -2.90
C THR A 39 -10.62 -10.14 -1.99
N LEU A 40 -10.58 -8.86 -1.63
CA LEU A 40 -9.64 -8.24 -0.70
C LEU A 40 -10.45 -7.57 0.42
N THR A 41 -10.10 -7.80 1.69
CA THR A 41 -10.84 -7.27 2.86
C THR A 41 -9.96 -6.48 3.80
N GLY A 42 -10.35 -5.28 4.20
CA GLY A 42 -9.63 -4.52 5.22
C GLY A 42 -8.36 -3.89 4.63
N TYR A 43 -7.18 -4.26 5.13
CA TYR A 43 -5.93 -3.55 4.86
C TYR A 43 -4.82 -4.49 4.41
N PRO A 44 -3.95 -4.05 3.49
CA PRO A 44 -2.67 -4.71 3.33
C PRO A 44 -1.74 -4.39 4.51
N GLY A 45 -0.79 -5.29 4.79
CA GLY A 45 0.35 -4.98 5.64
C GLY A 45 1.45 -4.31 4.82
N VAL A 46 2.05 -3.21 5.30
CA VAL A 46 3.05 -2.47 4.51
C VAL A 46 4.28 -2.13 5.33
N SER A 47 5.46 -2.38 4.77
CA SER A 47 6.76 -2.01 5.35
C SER A 47 7.72 -1.49 4.28
N LEU A 48 8.68 -0.66 4.69
CA LEU A 48 9.66 -0.05 3.80
C LEU A 48 11.00 -0.78 3.86
N ARG A 49 11.71 -0.80 2.73
CA ARG A 49 13.00 -1.47 2.58
C ARG A 49 14.01 -0.55 1.86
N ASP A 50 15.26 -0.61 2.29
CA ASP A 50 16.37 0.06 1.60
C ASP A 50 16.90 -0.77 0.42
N SER A 51 17.95 -0.26 -0.25
CA SER A 51 18.60 -0.92 -1.40
C SER A 51 19.17 -2.30 -1.05
N GLY A 52 19.65 -2.48 0.18
CA GLY A 52 20.16 -3.75 0.70
C GLY A 52 19.06 -4.72 1.14
N GLY A 53 17.80 -4.28 1.18
CA GLY A 53 16.65 -5.07 1.62
C GLY A 53 16.40 -5.02 3.13
N ALA A 54 17.14 -4.22 3.89
CA ALA A 54 16.90 -4.04 5.32
C ALA A 54 15.63 -3.20 5.56
N GLY A 55 14.96 -3.45 6.69
CA GLY A 55 13.74 -2.73 7.06
C GLY A 55 14.01 -1.27 7.41
N ILE A 56 13.11 -0.36 7.00
CA ILE A 56 13.16 1.06 7.38
C ILE A 56 12.02 1.36 8.35
N GLY A 57 12.35 1.42 9.64
CA GLY A 57 11.42 1.78 10.71
C GLY A 57 10.25 0.80 10.87
N ALA A 58 9.24 1.24 11.61
CA ALA A 58 8.03 0.46 11.85
C ALA A 58 7.13 0.36 10.60
N PRO A 59 6.36 -0.73 10.43
CA PRO A 59 5.31 -0.86 9.41
C PRO A 59 4.23 0.23 9.50
N ALA A 60 3.44 0.37 8.43
CA ALA A 60 2.32 1.31 8.40
C ALA A 60 1.22 0.88 9.38
N THR A 61 0.64 1.85 10.10
CA THR A 61 -0.58 1.64 10.89
C THR A 61 -1.82 1.70 9.98
N ARG A 62 -2.96 1.21 10.46
CA ARG A 62 -4.20 1.14 9.66
C ARG A 62 -5.07 2.37 9.90
N ARG A 63 -5.63 2.95 8.84
CA ARG A 63 -6.53 4.11 8.91
C ARG A 63 -7.85 3.88 8.17
N GLY A 64 -8.99 4.22 8.79
CA GLY A 64 -10.33 4.11 8.19
C GLY A 64 -11.12 2.88 8.65
N PRO A 65 -12.12 2.40 7.89
CA PRO A 65 -13.03 1.33 8.31
C PRO A 65 -12.43 -0.08 8.16
N THR A 66 -12.63 -0.92 9.18
CA THR A 66 -11.99 -2.23 9.28
C THR A 66 -12.53 -3.32 8.35
N ARG A 67 -13.72 -3.14 7.75
CA ARG A 67 -14.43 -4.17 6.98
C ARG A 67 -14.67 -3.81 5.50
N SER A 68 -13.85 -2.95 4.91
CA SER A 68 -13.98 -2.67 3.47
C SER A 68 -13.68 -3.93 2.65
N THR A 69 -14.67 -4.39 1.87
CA THR A 69 -14.54 -5.57 0.99
C THR A 69 -14.57 -5.12 -0.46
N VAL A 70 -13.56 -5.50 -1.22
CA VAL A 70 -13.51 -5.26 -2.67
C VAL A 70 -13.58 -6.60 -3.40
N SER A 71 -14.56 -6.72 -4.30
CA SER A 71 -14.62 -7.82 -5.27
C SER A 71 -13.80 -7.46 -6.50
N LEU A 72 -12.88 -8.35 -6.88
CA LEU A 72 -11.86 -8.10 -7.89
C LEU A 72 -12.01 -9.11 -9.03
N PRO A 73 -12.76 -8.79 -10.10
CA PRO A 73 -12.86 -9.67 -11.27
C PRO A 73 -11.51 -9.79 -11.99
N PRO A 74 -11.34 -10.75 -12.92
CA PRO A 74 -10.17 -10.80 -13.81
C PRO A 74 -9.91 -9.45 -14.49
N GLY A 75 -8.68 -8.95 -14.43
CA GLY A 75 -8.29 -7.62 -14.91
C GLY A 75 -8.73 -6.45 -14.00
N GLY A 76 -9.56 -6.70 -13.00
CA GLY A 76 -10.05 -5.71 -12.04
C GLY A 76 -8.93 -5.15 -11.16
N ARG A 77 -9.12 -3.90 -10.73
CA ARG A 77 -8.15 -3.16 -9.91
C ARG A 77 -8.74 -2.65 -8.60
N ALA A 78 -7.94 -2.72 -7.56
CA ALA A 78 -8.22 -2.19 -6.24
C ALA A 78 -6.98 -1.48 -5.70
N SER A 79 -7.15 -0.59 -4.73
CA SER A 79 -6.05 0.15 -4.14
C SER A 79 -6.19 0.33 -2.64
N ALA A 80 -5.05 0.52 -1.98
CA ALA A 80 -4.95 1.04 -0.62
C ALA A 80 -3.95 2.20 -0.65
N ALA A 81 -4.34 3.37 -0.14
CA ALA A 81 -3.45 4.53 -0.11
C ALA A 81 -2.52 4.46 1.09
N LEU A 82 -1.21 4.64 0.86
CA LEU A 82 -0.29 5.02 1.92
C LEU A 82 -0.41 6.51 2.19
N HIS A 83 -0.28 6.89 3.46
CA HIS A 83 -0.30 8.27 3.90
C HIS A 83 0.92 8.59 4.77
N THR A 84 1.55 9.72 4.48
CA THR A 84 2.62 10.36 5.25
C THR A 84 2.50 11.88 5.09
N LEU A 85 3.24 12.64 5.88
CA LEU A 85 3.30 14.10 5.72
C LEU A 85 4.40 14.52 4.73
N ASN A 86 4.28 15.75 4.23
CA ASN A 86 5.38 16.43 3.54
C ASN A 86 6.53 16.70 4.53
N GLU A 87 7.76 16.73 4.00
CA GLU A 87 8.91 17.17 4.79
C GLU A 87 8.70 18.60 5.30
N GLY A 88 9.07 18.86 6.55
CA GLY A 88 8.93 20.18 7.17
C GLY A 88 7.51 20.55 7.62
N THR A 89 6.53 19.65 7.49
CA THR A 89 5.19 19.87 8.06
C THR A 89 5.18 19.78 9.59
N THR A 90 6.11 19.02 10.18
CA THR A 90 6.35 18.96 11.63
C THR A 90 7.85 18.90 11.91
N ASP A 91 8.24 19.06 13.18
CA ASP A 91 9.64 18.94 13.63
C ASP A 91 10.16 17.49 13.60
N THR A 92 9.31 16.50 13.31
CA THR A 92 9.73 15.10 13.20
C THR A 92 10.37 14.85 11.85
N PRO A 93 11.67 14.47 11.81
CA PRO A 93 12.40 14.30 10.55
C PRO A 93 11.87 13.13 9.73
N CYS A 94 12.18 13.16 8.44
CA CYS A 94 11.91 12.03 7.56
C CYS A 94 12.81 10.83 7.90
N ARG A 95 12.25 9.63 7.76
CA ARG A 95 13.02 8.38 7.71
C ARG A 95 13.88 8.35 6.45
N ARG A 96 14.83 7.40 6.41
CA ARG A 96 15.61 7.09 5.20
C ARG A 96 14.68 6.80 4.01
N THR A 97 15.11 7.17 2.82
CA THR A 97 14.40 6.90 1.57
C THR A 97 14.26 5.40 1.36
N ALA A 98 13.04 4.97 1.01
CA ALA A 98 12.76 3.61 0.64
C ALA A 98 13.06 3.39 -0.85
N GLU A 99 13.69 2.26 -1.15
CA GLU A 99 13.87 1.78 -2.53
C GLU A 99 12.76 0.80 -2.91
N ARG A 100 12.22 0.07 -1.92
CA ARG A 100 11.14 -0.88 -2.11
C ARG A 100 10.11 -0.78 -1.01
N ILE A 101 8.85 -0.96 -1.39
CA ILE A 101 7.74 -1.16 -0.47
C ILE A 101 7.38 -2.65 -0.50
N ARG A 102 7.43 -3.28 0.68
CA ARG A 102 7.00 -4.67 0.88
C ARG A 102 5.56 -4.67 1.39
N VAL A 103 4.69 -5.32 0.65
CA VAL A 103 3.24 -5.29 0.83
C VAL A 103 2.70 -6.70 0.96
N TYR A 104 1.88 -6.94 1.96
CA TYR A 104 1.13 -8.18 2.16
C TYR A 104 -0.32 -7.90 1.78
N PRO A 105 -0.89 -8.56 0.76
CA PRO A 105 -2.31 -8.46 0.49
C PRO A 105 -3.12 -8.82 1.75
N PRO A 106 -4.31 -8.26 1.95
CA PRO A 106 -5.15 -8.68 3.05
C PRO A 106 -5.39 -10.18 3.07
N ASP A 107 -5.39 -10.76 4.27
CA ASP A 107 -5.54 -12.20 4.52
C ASP A 107 -4.48 -13.09 3.83
N SER A 108 -3.33 -12.52 3.44
CA SER A 108 -2.20 -13.23 2.83
C SER A 108 -0.90 -13.03 3.61
N PHE A 109 -0.14 -14.11 3.81
CA PHE A 109 1.22 -14.06 4.38
C PHE A 109 2.31 -13.94 3.31
N ASP A 110 1.94 -13.99 2.04
CA ASP A 110 2.88 -13.83 0.94
C ASP A 110 3.07 -12.36 0.59
N ALA A 111 4.31 -11.89 0.74
CA ALA A 111 4.67 -10.53 0.39
C ALA A 111 4.84 -10.34 -1.14
N MET A 112 4.46 -9.15 -1.57
CA MET A 112 4.73 -8.55 -2.86
C MET A 112 5.67 -7.35 -2.64
N ASN A 113 6.48 -7.02 -3.65
CA ASN A 113 7.36 -5.86 -3.57
C ASN A 113 7.09 -4.94 -4.75
N VAL A 114 7.12 -3.64 -4.50
CA VAL A 114 7.11 -2.62 -5.54
C VAL A 114 8.28 -1.67 -5.34
N SER A 115 9.03 -1.43 -6.42
CA SER A 115 10.10 -0.44 -6.42
C SER A 115 9.49 0.96 -6.42
N VAL A 116 10.03 1.84 -5.59
CA VAL A 116 9.62 3.24 -5.52
C VAL A 116 10.86 4.11 -5.55
N ARG A 117 10.74 5.28 -6.17
CA ARG A 117 11.81 6.29 -6.16
C ARG A 117 11.37 7.41 -5.25
N SER A 118 12.25 7.84 -4.36
CA SER A 118 12.06 9.04 -3.53
C SER A 118 10.90 8.98 -2.53
N PHE A 119 10.35 7.80 -2.20
CA PHE A 119 9.36 7.70 -1.13
C PHE A 119 10.05 7.62 0.23
N ARG A 120 9.65 8.51 1.14
CA ARG A 120 10.09 8.51 2.54
C ARG A 120 8.93 8.89 3.43
N VAL A 121 8.97 8.36 4.64
CA VAL A 121 7.99 8.64 5.70
C VAL A 121 8.49 9.84 6.50
N CYS A 122 7.65 10.84 6.70
CA CYS A 122 7.96 12.07 7.39
C CYS A 122 6.89 12.40 8.45
N GLY A 123 7.25 13.26 9.40
CA GLY A 123 6.29 13.77 10.38
C GLY A 123 5.77 12.72 11.37
N GLY A 124 6.43 11.55 11.45
CA GLY A 124 6.00 10.43 12.29
C GLY A 124 4.76 9.68 11.78
N VAL A 125 4.19 10.09 10.64
CA VAL A 125 2.96 9.51 10.08
C VAL A 125 3.31 8.47 9.03
N PHE A 126 2.91 7.23 9.27
CA PHE A 126 2.95 6.19 8.25
C PHE A 126 1.73 5.29 8.38
N GLU A 127 0.76 5.53 7.51
CA GLU A 127 -0.54 4.88 7.57
C GLU A 127 -0.87 4.22 6.24
N VAL A 128 -1.76 3.23 6.29
CA VAL A 128 -2.36 2.59 5.12
C VAL A 128 -3.87 2.55 5.26
N GLU A 129 -4.56 2.99 4.23
CA GLU A 129 -6.02 2.99 4.17
C GLU A 129 -6.58 1.61 3.83
N ALA A 130 -7.87 1.44 4.10
CA ALA A 130 -8.58 0.23 3.72
C ALA A 130 -8.65 0.09 2.20
N MET A 131 -8.73 -1.16 1.73
CA MET A 131 -8.89 -1.47 0.32
C MET A 131 -10.13 -0.80 -0.26
N ARG A 132 -10.00 -0.19 -1.43
CA ARG A 132 -11.10 0.35 -2.25
C ARG A 132 -11.01 -0.14 -3.68
N SER A 133 -12.14 -0.12 -4.39
CA SER A 133 -12.18 -0.36 -5.83
C SER A 133 -11.48 0.75 -6.61
N GLY A 134 -10.84 0.41 -7.73
CA GLY A 134 -10.13 1.36 -8.58
C GLY A 134 -8.68 1.61 -8.16
N THR A 135 -8.06 2.61 -8.79
CA THR A 135 -6.60 2.89 -8.66
C THR A 135 -6.29 4.17 -7.89
N GLY A 136 -7.31 4.83 -7.33
CA GLY A 136 -7.21 6.17 -6.74
C GLY A 136 -6.49 6.21 -5.39
N GLY A 137 -6.18 7.45 -4.99
CA GLY A 137 -5.71 7.95 -3.69
C GLY A 137 -6.86 8.61 -2.93
#